data_AF-A0A956NRS0-F1
#
_entry.id   AF-A0A956NRS0-F1
#
_cell.length_a   1.000
_cell.length_b   1.000
_cell.length_c   1.000
_cell.angle_alpha   90.00
_cell.angle_beta   90.00
_cell.angle_gamma   90.00
#
_symmetry.space_group_name_H-M   'P 1'
#
loop_
_entity.id
_entity.type
_entity.pdbx_description
1 polymer ?
#
loop_
_entity_poly.entity_id
_entity_poly.type
_entity_poly.pdbx_seq_one_letter_code
_entity_poly.pdbx_strand_id
1 'polypeptide(L)' 'MRVVLDTNVLMSGVFFGGVPGRLLEAWATRRFQLVVSPGILEEYRRVGAELAARYPTRAEALSPILALITMHAVL' A
#
# COMPACT_ATOMS: atom_id res chain seq x y z
N MET A 1 9.35 -13.56 7.00
CA MET A 1 8.47 -12.96 8.04
C MET A 1 7.19 -12.49 7.38
N ARG A 2 6.04 -12.69 8.04
CA ARG A 2 4.73 -12.19 7.57
C ARG A 2 4.44 -10.84 8.24
N VAL A 3 4.00 -9.87 7.46
CA VAL A 3 3.76 -8.50 7.94
C VAL A 3 2.41 -8.04 7.41
N VAL A 4 1.60 -7.49 8.29
CA VAL A 4 0.44 -6.69 7.93
C VAL A 4 0.87 -5.23 8.00
N LEU A 5 0.67 -4.47 6.93
CA LEU A 5 0.90 -3.04 6.96
C LEU A 5 -0.38 -2.35 7.44
N ASP A 6 -0.22 -1.35 8.29
CA ASP A 6 -1.30 -0.43 8.62
C ASP A 6 -1.66 0.42 7.39
N THR A 7 -2.94 0.76 7.22
CA THR A 7 -3.42 1.57 6.10
C THR A 7 -2.71 2.91 6.02
N ASN A 8 -2.50 3.60 7.14
CA ASN A 8 -1.80 4.90 7.13
C ASN A 8 -0.34 4.74 6.74
N VAL A 9 0.31 3.65 7.13
CA VAL A 9 1.70 3.36 6.73
C VAL A 9 1.78 3.11 5.23
N LEU A 10 0.88 2.30 4.68
CA LEU A 10 0.84 2.05 3.24
C LEU A 10 0.59 3.35 2.47
N MET A 11 -0.45 4.10 2.84
CA MET A 11 -0.82 5.36 2.15
C MET A 11 0.28 6.41 2.26
N SER A 12 0.94 6.51 3.43
CA SER A 12 2.08 7.39 3.60
C SER A 12 3.21 7.03 2.63
N GLY A 13 3.49 5.74 2.45
CA GLY A 13 4.51 5.27 1.52
C GLY A 13 4.15 5.54 0.07
N VAL A 14 2.89 5.29 -0.32
CA VAL A 14 2.40 5.49 -1.69
C VAL A 14 2.39 6.97 -2.09
N PHE A 15 1.88 7.86 -1.22
CA PHE A 15 1.64 9.27 -1.57
C PHE A 15 2.79 10.22 -1.17
N PHE A 16 3.59 9.86 -0.17
CA PHE A 16 4.58 10.76 0.42
C PHE A 16 6.00 10.15 0.51
N GLY A 17 6.15 8.85 0.23
CA GLY A 17 7.45 8.18 0.27
C GLY A 17 8.05 8.11 1.68
N GLY A 18 9.33 8.46 1.81
CA GLY A 18 10.03 8.51 3.10
C GLY A 18 10.24 7.12 3.73
N VAL A 19 10.25 7.07 5.07
CA VAL A 19 10.42 5.80 5.81
C VAL A 19 9.34 4.78 5.45
N PRO A 20 8.04 5.13 5.37
CA PRO A 20 7.03 4.20 4.90
C PRO A 20 7.24 3.75 3.45
N GLY A 21 7.74 4.64 2.57
CA GLY A 21 8.10 4.28 1.19
C GLY A 21 9.15 3.16 1.11
N ARG A 22 10.14 3.16 2.02
CA ARG A 22 11.15 2.07 2.09
C ARG A 22 10.55 0.70 2.43
N LEU A 23 9.36 0.64 3.04
CA LEU A 23 8.67 -0.63 3.28
C LEU A 23 8.15 -1.24 1.97
N LEU A 24 7.74 -0.41 1.00
CA LEU A 24 7.34 -0.87 -0.33
C LEU A 24 8.54 -1.46 -1.09
N GLU A 25 9.70 -0.81 -1.02
CA GLU A 25 10.95 -1.34 -1.59
C GLU A 25 11.37 -2.66 -0.91
N ALA A 26 11.28 -2.73 0.42
CA ALA A 26 11.58 -3.93 1.17
C ALA A 26 10.63 -5.09 0.81
N TRP A 27 9.35 -4.80 0.57
CA TRP A 27 8.39 -5.79 0.07
C TRP A 27 8.73 -6.23 -1.36
N ALA A 28 9.01 -5.27 -2.26
CA ALA A 28 9.37 -5.55 -3.66
C ALA A 28 10.64 -6.42 -3.77
N THR A 29 11.60 -6.21 -2.87
CA THR A 29 12.83 -7.01 -2.74
C THR A 29 12.65 -8.29 -1.91
N ARG A 30 11.41 -8.68 -1.62
CA ARG A 30 11.01 -9.90 -0.90
C ARG A 30 11.61 -10.05 0.51
N ARG A 31 11.90 -8.93 1.19
CA ARG A 31 12.40 -8.96 2.58
C ARG A 31 11.34 -9.40 3.59
N PHE A 32 10.06 -9.32 3.21
CA PHE A 32 8.94 -9.87 3.96
C PHE A 32 7.78 -10.25 3.03
N GLN A 33 6.85 -11.06 3.55
CA GLN A 33 5.58 -11.37 2.90
C GLN A 33 4.51 -10.44 3.43
N LEU A 34 3.92 -9.63 2.54
CA LEU A 34 2.76 -8.82 2.87
C LEU A 34 1.54 -9.73 3.00
N VAL A 35 0.85 -9.62 4.13
CA VAL A 35 -0.40 -10.33 4.41
C VAL A 35 -1.52 -9.30 4.47
N VAL A 36 -2.64 -9.58 3.81
CA VAL A 36 -3.82 -8.72 3.80
C VAL A 36 -5.08 -9.55 3.98
N SER A 37 -6.08 -8.98 4.62
CA SER A 37 -7.44 -9.53 4.60
C SER A 37 -8.30 -8.77 3.59
N PRO A 38 -9.47 -9.31 3.21
CA PRO A 38 -10.44 -8.56 2.40
C PRO A 38 -10.81 -7.19 3.01
N GLY A 39 -10.93 -7.10 4.34
CA GLY A 39 -11.23 -5.85 5.03
C GLY A 39 -10.10 -4.82 4.92
N ILE A 40 -8.85 -5.27 5.01
CA ILE A 40 -7.67 -4.39 4.83
C ILE A 40 -7.59 -3.90 3.38
N LEU A 41 -7.82 -4.78 2.39
CA LEU A 41 -7.84 -4.39 0.98
C LEU A 41 -8.93 -3.35 0.70
N GLU A 42 -10.10 -3.51 1.29
CA GLU A 42 -11.20 -2.55 1.15
C GLU A 42 -10.84 -1.20 1.79
N GLU A 43 -10.25 -1.23 2.98
CA GLU A 43 -9.80 0.00 3.63
C GLU A 43 -8.73 0.73 2.81
N TYR A 44 -7.78 -0.01 2.23
CA TYR A 44 -6.78 0.57 1.33
C TYR A 44 -7.43 1.26 0.13
N ARG A 45 -8.45 0.66 -0.49
CA ARG A 45 -9.17 1.28 -1.62
C ARG A 45 -9.88 2.55 -1.18
N ARG A 46 -10.64 2.49 -0.07
CA ARG A 46 -11.41 3.63 0.44
C ARG A 46 -10.49 4.80 0.82
N VAL A 47 -9.50 4.56 1.67
CA VAL A 47 -8.59 5.61 2.15
C VAL A 47 -7.72 6.13 1.01
N GLY A 48 -7.25 5.25 0.12
CA GLY A 48 -6.51 5.65 -1.07
C GLY A 48 -7.31 6.57 -1.98
N ALA A 49 -8.60 6.28 -2.22
CA ALA A 49 -9.47 7.15 -3.01
C ALA A 49 -9.69 8.52 -2.37
N GLU A 50 -9.90 8.56 -1.04
CA GLU A 50 -10.01 9.81 -0.28
C GLU A 50 -8.73 10.66 -0.38
N LEU A 51 -7.56 10.05 -0.28
CA LEU A 51 -6.27 10.74 -0.45
C LEU A 51 -6.03 11.17 -1.89
N ALA A 52 -6.40 10.36 -2.88
CA ALA A 52 -6.26 10.71 -4.29
C ALA A 52 -7.10 11.93 -4.66
N ALA A 53 -8.30 12.07 -4.08
CA ALA A 53 -9.12 13.27 -4.25
C ALA A 53 -8.46 14.53 -3.66
N ARG A 54 -7.72 14.38 -2.54
CA ARG A 54 -7.02 15.50 -1.87
C ARG A 54 -5.68 15.84 -2.51
N TYR A 55 -4.98 14.84 -3.06
CA TYR A 55 -3.64 14.97 -3.64
C TYR A 55 -3.56 14.30 -5.03
N PRO A 56 -4.24 14.85 -6.06
CA PRO A 56 -4.36 14.19 -7.36
C PRO A 56 -3.01 13.93 -8.03
N THR A 57 -2.07 14.87 -7.92
CA THR A 57 -0.72 14.79 -8.50
C THR A 57 0.19 13.77 -7.79
N ARG A 58 -0.27 13.16 -6.69
CA ARG A 58 0.48 12.16 -5.92
C ARG A 58 -0.15 10.77 -5.99
N ALA A 59 -1.29 10.64 -6.67
CA ALA A 59 -2.07 9.41 -6.71
C ALA A 59 -1.63 8.43 -7.80
N GLU A 60 -0.66 8.81 -8.65
CA GLU A 60 -0.25 8.02 -9.83
C GLU A 60 0.16 6.58 -9.48
N ALA A 61 0.82 6.40 -8.32
CA ALA A 61 1.28 5.10 -7.87
C ALA A 61 0.21 4.25 -7.16
N LEU A 62 -0.95 4.82 -6.81
CA LEU A 62 -1.96 4.14 -5.99
C LEU A 62 -2.51 2.89 -6.69
N SER A 63 -3.10 3.06 -7.88
CA SER A 63 -3.74 1.94 -8.59
C SER A 63 -2.75 0.82 -8.93
N PRO A 64 -1.54 1.10 -9.48
CA PRO A 64 -0.53 0.07 -9.70
C PRO A 64 -0.14 -0.68 -8.43
N ILE A 65 0.06 0.02 -7.30
CA ILE A 65 0.45 -0.62 -6.04
C ILE A 65 -0.69 -1.48 -5.49
N LEU A 66 -1.94 -1.02 -5.51
CA LEU A 66 -3.08 -1.83 -5.08
C LEU A 66 -3.26 -3.08 -5.93
N ALA A 67 -3.00 -3.00 -7.24
CA ALA A 67 -3.03 -4.15 -8.12
C ALA A 67 -1.94 -5.17 -7.74
N LEU A 68 -0.70 -4.71 -7.52
CA LEU A 68 0.40 -5.57 -7.07
C LEU A 68 0.09 -6.24 -5.73
N ILE A 69 -0.46 -5.50 -4.77
CA ILE A 69 -0.85 -6.05 -3.46
C ILE A 69 -1.92 -7.12 -3.66
N THR A 70 -2.93 -6.84 -4.48
CA THR A 70 -4.01 -7.82 -4.76
C THR A 70 -3.47 -9.11 -5.40
N MET A 71 -2.45 -9.02 -6.27
CA MET A 71 -1.89 -10.18 -6.95
C MET A 71 -0.85 -10.96 -6.13
N HIS A 72 -0.15 -10.31 -5.21
CA HIS A 72 1.04 -10.88 -4.57
C HIS A 72 0.98 -10.96 -3.04
N ALA A 73 0.02 -10.28 -2.40
CA ALA A 73 -0.19 -10.43 -0.96
C ALA A 73 -0.81 -11.79 -0.65
N VAL A 74 -0.48 -12.30 0.53
CA VAL A 74 -1.04 -13.54 1.06
C VAL A 74 -2.32 -13.20 1.85
N LEU A 75 -3.36 -14.01 1.71
CA LEU A 75 -4.60 -13.91 2.49
C LEU A 75 -4.43 -14.52 3.89
#